data_AF-A0A952JIV5-F1
#
_entry.id   AF-A0A952JIV5-F1
#
_cell.length_a   1.000
_cell.length_b   1.000
_cell.length_c   1.000
_cell.angle_alpha   90.00
_cell.angle_beta   90.00
_cell.angle_gamma   90.00
#
_symmetry.space_group_name_H-M   'P 1'
#
loop_
_entity.id
_entity.type
_entity.pdbx_description
1 polymer ?
#
loop_
_entity_poly.entity_id
_entity_poly.type
_entity_poly.pdbx_seq_one_letter_code
_entity_poly.pdbx_strand_id
1 'polypeptide(L)' 'MAKMTRKKMKGMIPQGYCKVIAQKAGVSRKSVSDFLHGRTDSHKVEMAALEVIADLTRQKAILIRDIL' A
#
# COMPACT_ATOMS: atom_id res chain seq x y z
N MET A 1 6.97 -18.99 -4.53
CA MET A 1 6.76 -17.70 -3.83
C MET A 1 5.46 -17.08 -4.33
N ALA A 2 4.50 -16.78 -3.46
CA ALA A 2 3.25 -16.17 -3.90
C ALA A 2 3.51 -14.72 -4.36
N LYS A 3 3.38 -14.45 -5.66
CA LYS A 3 3.54 -13.09 -6.23
C LYS A 3 2.59 -12.12 -5.52
N MET A 4 3.11 -10.98 -5.05
CA MET A 4 2.28 -9.95 -4.44
C MET A 4 1.34 -9.39 -5.53
N THR A 5 0.03 -9.58 -5.35
CA THR A 5 -0.97 -9.13 -6.33
C THR A 5 -1.61 -7.82 -5.88
N ARG A 6 -2.14 -7.04 -6.81
CA ARG A 6 -2.88 -5.79 -6.52
C ARG A 6 -4.04 -6.01 -5.55
N LYS A 7 -4.75 -7.14 -5.69
CA LYS A 7 -5.82 -7.55 -4.78
C LYS A 7 -5.30 -7.77 -3.35
N LYS A 8 -4.14 -8.40 -3.19
CA LYS A 8 -3.49 -8.58 -1.87
C LYS A 8 -3.04 -7.23 -1.29
N MET A 9 -2.37 -6.39 -2.09
CA MET A 9 -1.96 -5.05 -1.66
C MET A 9 -3.15 -4.24 -1.16
N LYS A 10 -4.26 -4.22 -1.92
CA LYS A 10 -5.49 -3.54 -1.53
C LYS A 10 -6.04 -4.03 -0.17
N GLY A 11 -5.93 -5.33 0.13
CA GLY A 11 -6.37 -5.89 1.41
C GLY A 11 -5.43 -5.57 2.59
N MET A 12 -4.16 -5.26 2.33
CA MET A 12 -3.18 -4.90 3.36
C MET A 12 -3.14 -3.40 3.66
N ILE A 13 -3.64 -2.56 2.74
CA ILE A 13 -3.66 -1.11 2.87
C ILE A 13 -4.94 -0.69 3.62
N PRO A 14 -4.83 -0.06 4.81
CA PRO A 14 -5.99 0.44 5.54
C PRO A 14 -6.73 1.53 4.77
N GLN A 15 -8.02 1.69 5.07
CA GLN A 15 -8.82 2.75 4.48
C GLN A 15 -8.18 4.13 4.77
N GLY A 16 -8.11 4.99 3.75
CA GLY A 16 -7.49 6.32 3.84
C GLY A 16 -6.01 6.38 3.43
N TYR A 17 -5.28 5.26 3.44
CA TYR A 17 -3.86 5.26 3.06
C TYR A 17 -3.60 5.48 1.56
N CYS A 18 -4.64 5.44 0.72
CA CYS A 18 -4.54 5.88 -0.68
C CYS A 18 -4.00 7.32 -0.79
N LYS A 19 -4.27 8.20 0.18
CA LYS A 19 -3.71 9.57 0.22
C LYS A 19 -2.20 9.54 0.46
N VAL A 20 -1.73 8.71 1.38
CA VAL A 20 -0.31 8.59 1.73
C VAL A 20 0.49 8.01 0.56
N ILE A 21 -0.05 6.96 -0.08
CA ILE A 21 0.56 6.36 -1.28
C ILE A 21 0.62 7.37 -2.42
N ALA A 22 -0.46 8.13 -2.63
CA ALA A 22 -0.52 9.15 -3.67
C ALA A 22 0.54 10.24 -3.45
N GLN A 23 0.72 10.70 -2.21
CA GLN A 23 1.75 11.68 -1.84
C GLN A 23 3.16 11.12 -2.06
N LYS A 24 3.46 9.90 -1.59
CA LYS A 24 4.76 9.25 -1.81
C LYS A 24 5.09 9.06 -3.29
N ALA A 25 4.11 8.63 -4.08
CA ALA A 25 4.31 8.42 -5.51
C ALA A 25 4.25 9.71 -6.36
N GLY A 26 3.87 10.85 -5.77
CA GLY A 26 3.69 12.11 -6.49
C GLY A 26 2.55 12.07 -7.52
N VAL A 27 1.47 11.35 -7.23
CA VAL A 27 0.33 11.15 -8.14
C VAL A 27 -1.01 11.52 -7.49
N SER A 28 -2.08 11.51 -8.27
CA SER A 28 -3.44 11.69 -7.74
C SER A 28 -3.92 10.46 -6.96
N ARG A 29 -4.83 10.66 -6.00
CA ARG A 29 -5.54 9.56 -5.33
C ARG A 29 -6.30 8.66 -6.31
N LYS A 30 -6.79 9.25 -7.41
CA LYS A 30 -7.46 8.51 -8.49
C LYS A 30 -6.50 7.53 -9.16
N SER A 31 -5.27 7.94 -9.46
CA SER A 31 -4.24 7.08 -10.06
C SER A 31 -3.92 5.87 -9.15
N VAL A 32 -3.85 6.08 -7.83
CA VAL A 32 -3.68 4.98 -6.86
C VAL A 32 -4.88 4.03 -6.87
N SER A 33 -6.10 4.57 -6.86
CA SER A 33 -7.32 3.77 -6.94
C SER A 33 -7.36 2.96 -8.24
N ASP A 34 -7.07 3.59 -9.37
CA ASP A 34 -7.08 2.94 -10.67
C ASP A 34 -6.03 1.82 -10.73
N PHE A 35 -4.83 2.03 -10.17
CA PHE A 35 -3.82 0.96 -9.99
C PHE A 35 -4.34 -0.19 -9.11
N LEU A 36 -4.88 0.08 -7.93
CA LEU A 36 -5.35 -0.96 -7.00
C LEU A 36 -6.53 -1.78 -7.56
N HIS A 37 -7.30 -1.19 -8.47
CA HIS A 37 -8.39 -1.88 -9.19
C HIS A 37 -7.93 -2.48 -10.52
N GLY A 38 -6.64 -2.43 -10.85
CA GLY A 38 -6.07 -3.01 -12.06
C GLY A 38 -6.40 -2.27 -13.35
N ARG A 39 -6.87 -1.02 -13.27
CA ARG A 39 -7.19 -0.16 -14.42
C ARG A 39 -5.96 0.53 -15.00
N THR A 40 -4.86 0.61 -14.25
CA THR A 40 -3.58 1.18 -14.71
C THR A 40 -2.41 0.39 -14.16
N ASP A 41 -1.31 0.41 -14.92
CA ASP A 41 -0.04 -0.18 -14.53
C ASP A 41 0.95 0.95 -14.24
N SER A 42 1.23 1.18 -12.95
CA SER A 42 2.18 2.22 -12.54
C SER A 42 3.16 1.64 -11.53
N HIS A 43 4.40 1.45 -11.99
CA HIS A 43 5.47 0.94 -11.13
C HIS A 43 5.77 1.87 -9.95
N LYS A 44 5.65 3.19 -10.14
CA LYS A 44 5.80 4.17 -9.06
C LYS A 44 4.76 3.98 -7.96
N VAL A 45 3.50 3.75 -8.34
CA VAL A 45 2.42 3.48 -7.38
C VAL A 45 2.61 2.13 -6.71
N GLU A 46 3.05 1.12 -7.44
CA GLU A 46 3.36 -0.20 -6.91
C GLU A 46 4.43 -0.13 -5.80
N MET A 47 5.55 0.53 -6.07
CA MET A 47 6.63 0.68 -5.09
C MET A 47 6.18 1.47 -3.87
N ALA A 48 5.47 2.60 -4.05
CA ALA A 48 4.95 3.39 -2.94
C ALA A 48 3.93 2.61 -2.08
N ALA A 49 3.09 1.77 -2.70
CA ALA A 49 2.16 0.91 -1.98
C ALA A 49 2.90 -0.16 -1.16
N LEU A 50 3.93 -0.80 -1.74
CA LEU A 50 4.74 -1.80 -1.05
C LEU A 50 5.49 -1.23 0.15
N GLU A 51 6.07 -0.03 0.02
CA GLU A 51 6.70 0.68 1.14
C GLU A 51 5.72 0.92 2.29
N VAL A 52 4.53 1.45 1.99
CA VAL A 52 3.51 1.72 3.00
C VAL A 52 3.08 0.42 3.70
N ILE A 53 2.91 -0.66 2.96
CA ILE A 53 2.58 -1.97 3.53
C ILE A 53 3.70 -2.46 4.46
N ALA A 54 4.96 -2.33 4.04
CA ALA A 54 6.11 -2.73 4.83
C ALA A 54 6.19 -1.93 6.14
N ASP A 55 5.99 -0.61 6.09
CA ASP A 55 6.00 0.26 7.26
C ASP A 55 4.87 -0.08 8.23
N LEU A 56 3.65 -0.28 7.72
CA LEU A 56 2.51 -0.71 8.54
C LEU A 56 2.75 -2.07 9.19
N THR A 57 3.36 -3.01 8.48
CA THR A 57 3.67 -4.34 9.01
C THR A 57 4.70 -4.25 10.14
N ARG A 58 5.73 -3.42 9.98
CA ARG A 58 6.74 -3.16 11.02
C ARG A 58 6.10 -2.50 12.25
N GLN A 59 5.30 -1.44 12.04
CA GLN A 59 4.61 -0.74 13.12
C GLN A 59 3.68 -1.67 13.90
N LYS A 60 2.91 -2.52 13.18
CA LYS A 60 2.04 -3.52 13.80
C LYS A 60 2.83 -4.51 14.65
N ALA A 61 3.98 -4.99 14.17
CA ALA A 61 4.82 -5.91 14.93
C ALA A 61 5.36 -5.29 16.23
N ILE A 62 5.76 -4.02 16.19
CA ILE A 62 6.21 -3.26 17.37
C ILE A 62 5.05 -3.13 18.37
N LEU A 63 3.90 -2.63 17.92
CA LEU A 63 2.74 -2.42 18.80
C LEU A 63 2.24 -3.72 19.45
N ILE A 64 2.25 -4.85 18.72
CA ILE A 64 1.88 -6.14 19.29
C ILE A 64 2.87 -6.58 20.37
N ARG A 65 4.17 -6.36 20.16
CA ARG A 65 5.20 -6.68 21.14
C ARG A 65 5.01 -5.88 22.44
N ASP A 66 4.63 -4.62 22.33
CA ASP A 66 4.46 -3.74 23.51
C ASP A 66 3.18 -4.05 24.30
N ILE A 67 2.26 -4.85 23.75
CA ILE A 67 1.01 -5.29 24.42
C ILE A 67 1.21 -6.64 25.16
N LEU A 68 2.21 -7.44 24.79
CA LEU A 68 2.50 -8.77 25.34
C LEU A 68 3.53 -8.71 26.47
#